data_AF-A0A486XQZ5-F1
#
_entry.id   AF-A0A486XQZ5-F1
#
_cell.length_a   1.000
_cell.length_b   1.000
_cell.length_c   1.000
_cell.angle_alpha   90.00
_cell.angle_beta   90.00
_cell.angle_gamma   90.00
#
_symmetry.space_group_name_H-M   'P 1'
#
loop_
_entity.id
_entity.type
_entity.pdbx_description
1 polymer ?
#
loop_
_entity_poly.entity_id
_entity_poly.type
_entity_poly.pdbx_seq_one_letter_code
_entity_poly.pdbx_strand_id
1 'polypeptide(L)'
;MMDKERQKMCSSCDGRIPVEALHCPYCATEQSSNAFEKNYLQQKALQDSLLSFYPPPYSLKKNPPIKQEEQKLNEQKSATVLLKAPKEPALEKKFVSASSSSVFPKIEEKTEKEYQEDKNSFWPILLLSIAANLFIVGILQLLFSDEGYLRLEWNSHYWFFYCLASLPLFFLGYKKVHHFK
;
A
#
# COMPACT_ATOMS: atom_id res chain seq x y z
N MET A 1 -24.65 -10.69 18.79
CA MET A 1 -23.26 -10.21 18.53
C MET A 1 -23.39 -8.78 18.07
N MET A 2 -22.79 -7.81 18.78
CA MET A 2 -22.74 -6.43 18.30
C MET A 2 -21.57 -6.32 17.33
N ASP A 3 -21.85 -5.92 16.09
CA ASP A 3 -20.80 -5.63 15.12
C ASP A 3 -19.98 -4.46 15.64
N LYS A 4 -18.66 -4.66 15.76
CA LYS A 4 -17.74 -3.58 16.12
C LYS A 4 -17.75 -2.57 14.98
N GLU A 5 -18.37 -1.41 15.20
CA GLU A 5 -18.35 -0.30 14.26
C GLU A 5 -16.91 0.06 13.89
N ARG A 6 -16.62 0.03 12.59
CA ARG A 6 -15.30 0.40 12.07
C ARG A 6 -15.16 1.92 12.16
N GLN A 7 -14.03 2.39 12.69
CA GLN A 7 -13.70 3.81 12.83
C GLN A 7 -12.47 4.16 11.98
N LYS A 8 -12.46 5.36 11.38
CA LYS A 8 -11.32 5.95 10.67
C LYS A 8 -10.81 7.19 11.43
N MET A 9 -9.57 7.58 11.18
CA MET A 9 -8.99 8.81 11.74
C MET A 9 -9.24 9.97 10.76
N CYS A 10 -9.68 11.12 11.27
CA CYS A 10 -9.83 12.33 10.47
C CYS A 10 -8.46 12.89 10.08
N SER A 11 -8.24 13.13 8.79
CA SER A 11 -6.99 13.68 8.24
C SER A 11 -6.63 15.09 8.72
N SER A 12 -7.58 15.87 9.24
CA SER A 12 -7.34 17.26 9.63
C SER A 12 -7.11 17.44 11.13
N CYS A 13 -7.65 16.57 11.97
CA CYS A 13 -7.64 16.76 13.43
C CYS A 13 -7.37 15.48 14.23
N ASP A 14 -7.04 14.37 13.56
CA ASP A 14 -6.80 13.04 14.16
C ASP A 14 -7.94 12.50 15.04
N GLY A 15 -9.15 13.06 14.89
CA GLY A 15 -10.34 12.58 15.60
C GLY A 15 -10.82 11.23 15.04
N ARG A 16 -11.22 10.31 15.92
CA ARG A 16 -11.85 9.04 15.50
C ARG A 16 -13.29 9.28 15.08
N ILE A 17 -13.61 8.92 13.85
CA ILE A 17 -14.93 9.14 13.23
C ILE A 17 -15.43 7.82 12.61
N PRO A 18 -16.75 7.60 12.52
CA PRO A 18 -17.28 6.42 11.85
C PRO A 18 -16.91 6.45 10.36
N VAL A 19 -16.69 5.26 9.78
CA VAL A 19 -16.24 5.15 8.38
C VAL A 19 -17.21 5.84 7.39
N GLU A 20 -18.50 5.84 7.71
CA GLU A 20 -19.58 6.40 6.90
C GLU A 20 -19.76 7.92 7.04
N ALA A 21 -19.09 8.57 8.00
CA ALA A 21 -19.20 10.02 8.14
C ALA A 21 -18.53 10.76 6.97
N LEU A 22 -19.33 11.62 6.32
CA LEU A 22 -18.90 12.58 5.30
C LEU A 22 -18.19 13.80 5.89
N HIS A 23 -18.57 14.19 7.11
CA HIS A 23 -18.01 15.34 7.82
C HIS A 23 -17.46 14.92 9.17
N CYS A 24 -16.30 15.45 9.56
CA CYS A 24 -15.75 15.23 10.89
C CYS A 24 -16.55 16.01 11.95
N PRO A 25 -17.05 15.39 13.04
CA PRO A 25 -17.79 16.09 14.08
C PRO A 25 -16.91 17.01 14.94
N TYR A 26 -15.59 16.89 14.85
CA TYR A 26 -14.66 17.70 15.65
C TYR A 26 -14.22 18.98 14.91
N CYS A 27 -13.93 18.88 13.61
CA CYS A 27 -13.36 19.99 12.82
C CYS A 27 -14.20 20.40 11.60
N ALA A 28 -15.35 19.77 11.36
CA ALA A 28 -16.24 20.01 10.22
C ALA A 28 -15.61 19.84 8.82
N THR A 29 -14.37 19.34 8.74
CA THR A 29 -13.70 19.09 7.46
C THR A 29 -14.39 17.94 6.71
N GLU A 30 -14.72 18.18 5.45
CA GLU A 30 -15.22 17.19 4.51
C GLU A 30 -14.18 16.07 4.31
N GLN A 31 -14.59 14.83 4.52
CA GLN A 31 -13.79 13.66 4.23
C GLN A 31 -14.06 13.22 2.80
N SER A 32 -13.02 13.17 1.96
CA SER A 32 -13.14 12.68 0.58
C SER A 32 -13.42 11.17 0.57
N SER A 33 -14.70 10.79 0.64
CA SER A 33 -15.17 9.40 0.51
C SER A 33 -14.74 8.75 -0.81
N ASN A 34 -14.44 9.57 -1.82
CA ASN A 34 -14.16 9.15 -3.19
C ASN A 34 -12.81 8.42 -3.39
N ALA A 35 -11.88 8.49 -2.43
CA ALA A 35 -10.59 7.81 -2.56
C ALA A 35 -10.66 6.32 -2.14
N PHE A 36 -11.58 5.97 -1.23
CA PHE A 36 -11.64 4.60 -0.70
C PHE A 36 -12.45 3.66 -1.60
N GLU A 37 -13.54 4.16 -2.21
CA GLU A 37 -14.42 3.36 -3.06
C GLU A 37 -13.75 2.98 -4.39
N LYS A 38 -12.95 3.89 -4.97
CA LYS A 38 -12.20 3.62 -6.22
C LYS A 38 -11.08 2.60 -6.01
N ASN A 39 -10.37 2.64 -4.90
CA ASN A 39 -9.30 1.67 -4.62
C ASN A 39 -9.84 0.28 -4.29
N TYR A 40 -10.99 0.18 -3.61
CA TYR A 40 -11.58 -1.12 -3.29
C TYR A 40 -12.09 -1.84 -4.54
N LEU A 41 -12.74 -1.12 -5.46
CA LEU A 41 -13.17 -1.68 -6.74
C LEU A 41 -11.98 -2.08 -7.62
N GLN A 42 -10.92 -1.27 -7.64
CA GLN A 42 -9.75 -1.55 -8.47
C GLN A 42 -8.89 -2.70 -7.93
N GLN A 43 -8.71 -2.83 -6.60
CA GLN A 43 -8.06 -3.99 -6.01
C GLN A 43 -8.90 -5.26 -6.16
N LYS A 44 -10.22 -5.16 -6.05
CA LYS A 44 -11.11 -6.30 -6.25
C LYS A 44 -11.06 -6.80 -7.69
N ALA A 45 -11.03 -5.92 -8.68
CA ALA A 45 -10.86 -6.30 -10.08
C ALA A 45 -9.52 -7.00 -10.38
N LEU A 46 -8.43 -6.54 -9.74
CA LEU A 46 -7.11 -7.17 -9.86
C LEU A 46 -7.05 -8.56 -9.21
N GLN A 47 -7.66 -8.70 -8.03
CA GLN A 47 -7.75 -10.01 -7.37
C GLN A 47 -8.67 -10.97 -8.12
N ASP A 48 -9.83 -10.52 -8.60
CA ASP A 48 -10.77 -11.33 -9.38
C ASP A 48 -10.14 -11.80 -10.72
N SER A 49 -9.26 -11.00 -11.33
CA SER A 49 -8.51 -11.39 -12.53
C SER A 49 -7.52 -12.52 -12.25
N LEU A 50 -6.76 -12.44 -11.15
CA LEU A 50 -5.79 -13.48 -10.77
C LEU A 50 -6.45 -14.75 -10.21
N LEU A 51 -7.58 -14.62 -9.53
CA LEU A 51 -8.35 -15.75 -8.98
C LEU A 51 -9.18 -16.47 -10.05
N SER A 52 -9.41 -15.88 -11.22
CA SER A 52 -10.15 -16.53 -12.32
C SER A 52 -9.43 -17.73 -12.94
N PHE A 53 -8.11 -17.85 -12.78
CA PHE A 53 -7.33 -18.96 -13.34
C PHE A 53 -7.37 -20.24 -12.48
N TYR A 54 -7.85 -20.16 -11.23
CA TYR A 54 -7.94 -21.31 -10.35
C TYR A 54 -9.30 -21.29 -9.63
N PRO A 55 -10.26 -22.16 -10.02
CA PRO A 55 -11.51 -22.27 -9.29
C PRO A 55 -11.19 -22.72 -7.85
N PRO A 56 -11.71 -22.02 -6.82
CA PRO A 56 -11.42 -22.38 -5.44
C PRO A 56 -11.90 -23.81 -5.15
N PRO A 57 -11.09 -24.63 -4.45
CA PRO A 57 -11.33 -26.06 -4.23
C PRO A 57 -12.57 -26.37 -3.38
N TYR A 58 -13.25 -25.34 -2.87
CA TYR A 58 -14.50 -25.42 -2.12
C TYR A 58 -15.62 -24.66 -2.84
N SER A 59 -15.75 -24.87 -4.15
CA SER A 59 -16.98 -24.49 -4.84
C SER A 59 -18.08 -25.45 -4.39
N LEU A 60 -18.83 -25.05 -3.36
CA LEU A 60 -20.04 -25.73 -2.92
C LEU A 60 -20.86 -26.10 -4.16
N LYS A 61 -21.00 -27.41 -4.39
CA LYS A 61 -21.70 -28.02 -5.51
C LYS A 61 -23.07 -27.35 -5.62
N LYS A 62 -23.21 -26.40 -6.56
CA LYS A 62 -24.52 -25.78 -6.85
C LYS A 62 -25.43 -26.94 -7.26
N ASN A 63 -26.41 -27.23 -6.41
CA ASN A 63 -27.48 -28.14 -6.75
C ASN A 63 -28.09 -27.68 -8.08
N PRO A 64 -28.45 -28.62 -8.97
CA PRO A 64 -29.06 -28.26 -10.25
C PRO A 64 -30.29 -27.38 -10.01
N PRO A 65 -30.57 -26.43 -10.91
CA PRO A 65 -31.72 -25.54 -10.79
C PRO A 65 -32.99 -26.39 -10.76
N ILE A 66 -33.67 -26.37 -9.61
CA ILE A 66 -35.08 -26.74 -9.53
C ILE A 66 -35.80 -25.75 -10.43
N LYS A 67 -36.22 -26.22 -11.61
CA LYS A 67 -37.18 -25.54 -12.47
C LYS A 67 -38.50 -25.47 -11.71
N GLN A 68 -38.73 -24.39 -10.97
CA GLN A 68 -40.08 -24.01 -10.56
C GLN A 68 -40.27 -22.51 -10.74
N GLU A 69 -41.08 -22.23 -11.77
CA GLU A 69 -42.09 -21.17 -11.82
C GLU A 69 -41.65 -19.76 -11.43
N GLU A 70 -41.30 -19.01 -12.47
CA GLU A 70 -41.85 -17.66 -12.62
C GLU A 70 -43.36 -17.71 -12.39
N GLN A 71 -43.87 -16.99 -11.39
CA GLN A 71 -44.86 -15.93 -11.60
C GLN A 71 -45.41 -15.41 -10.27
N LYS A 72 -45.42 -14.07 -10.16
CA LYS A 72 -46.12 -13.21 -9.19
C LYS A 72 -45.44 -13.04 -7.83
N LEU A 73 -44.72 -11.94 -7.67
CA LEU A 73 -45.20 -10.85 -6.81
C LEU A 73 -44.36 -9.59 -7.05
N ASN A 74 -44.90 -8.72 -7.89
CA ASN A 74 -44.55 -7.31 -7.93
C ASN A 74 -45.29 -6.62 -6.75
N GLU A 75 -44.83 -5.42 -6.38
CA GLU A 75 -45.41 -4.52 -5.38
C GLU A 75 -45.17 -4.88 -3.90
N GLN A 76 -44.31 -4.12 -3.23
CA GLN A 76 -44.78 -3.10 -2.29
C GLN A 76 -43.63 -2.34 -1.59
N LYS A 77 -43.77 -1.01 -1.64
CA LYS A 77 -43.50 -0.04 -0.57
C LYS A 77 -42.05 0.44 -0.38
N SER A 78 -41.79 1.51 -1.12
CA SER A 78 -41.48 2.84 -0.57
C SER A 78 -41.86 3.03 0.90
N ALA A 79 -40.88 3.38 1.73
CA ALA A 79 -41.10 4.07 3.00
C ALA A 79 -39.93 5.02 3.25
N THR A 80 -40.10 6.24 2.75
CA THR A 80 -39.37 7.46 3.07
C THR A 80 -39.42 7.70 4.58
N VAL A 81 -38.30 7.56 5.29
CA VAL A 81 -38.20 7.99 6.69
C VAL A 81 -37.39 9.28 6.77
N LEU A 82 -38.15 10.36 6.81
CA LEU A 82 -37.78 11.73 7.10
C LEU A 82 -37.28 11.82 8.55
N LEU A 83 -35.97 11.98 8.74
CA LEU A 83 -35.37 12.24 10.05
C LEU A 83 -35.03 13.73 10.21
N LYS A 84 -35.51 14.22 11.35
CA LYS A 84 -35.72 15.60 11.79
C LYS A 84 -34.41 16.14 12.38
N ALA A 85 -33.96 17.31 11.92
CA ALA A 85 -32.77 17.99 12.43
C ALA A 85 -33.01 18.60 13.84
N PRO A 86 -32.16 18.30 14.83
CA PRO A 86 -32.15 19.01 16.11
C PRO A 86 -31.13 20.16 16.11
N LYS A 87 -31.65 21.30 16.57
CA LYS A 87 -31.03 22.59 16.90
C LYS A 87 -29.61 22.56 17.51
N GLU A 88 -28.81 23.52 17.06
CA GLU A 88 -27.59 24.06 17.68
C GLU A 88 -27.81 24.52 19.13
N PRO A 89 -26.72 24.57 19.91
CA PRO A 89 -26.27 25.90 20.33
C PRO A 89 -24.76 26.18 20.16
N ALA A 90 -24.50 27.44 19.87
CA ALA A 90 -23.22 28.10 19.71
C ALA A 90 -22.29 27.98 20.94
N LEU A 91 -20.99 27.83 20.68
CA LEU A 91 -19.95 28.30 21.61
C LEU A 91 -18.65 28.62 20.86
N GLU A 92 -18.38 29.92 20.75
CA GLU A 92 -17.11 30.50 20.33
C GLU A 92 -15.96 30.12 21.28
N LYS A 93 -14.74 30.01 20.75
CA LYS A 93 -13.44 30.31 21.42
C LYS A 93 -12.32 30.25 20.37
N LYS A 94 -11.86 31.40 19.88
CA LYS A 94 -10.63 32.13 20.28
C LYS A 94 -9.31 31.41 19.97
N PHE A 95 -8.66 31.89 18.89
CA PHE A 95 -7.24 32.26 18.75
C PHE A 95 -6.25 31.76 19.84
N VAL A 96 -5.12 31.16 19.42
CA VAL A 96 -3.77 31.71 19.64
C VAL A 96 -2.84 31.24 18.51
N SER A 97 -2.36 32.22 17.73
CA SER A 97 -1.14 32.15 16.92
C SER A 97 0.07 32.29 17.84
N ALA A 98 1.06 31.41 17.70
CA ALA A 98 2.38 31.63 18.29
C ALA A 98 3.46 31.10 17.35
N SER A 99 3.92 32.02 16.50
CA SER A 99 5.27 32.09 15.95
C SER A 99 6.33 32.09 17.05
N SER A 100 7.40 31.32 16.90
CA SER A 100 8.69 31.65 17.52
C SER A 100 9.86 31.15 16.68
N SER A 101 10.36 32.10 15.89
CA SER A 101 11.72 32.21 15.41
C SER A 101 12.73 32.22 16.56
N SER A 102 13.87 31.53 16.41
CA SER A 102 15.16 32.00 16.95
C SER A 102 16.30 31.26 16.26
N VAL A 103 17.04 31.93 15.38
CA VAL A 103 18.30 32.64 15.67
C VAL A 103 19.50 31.73 15.40
N PHE A 104 20.07 31.93 14.21
CA PHE A 104 21.44 31.55 13.86
C PHE A 104 22.45 32.41 14.63
N PRO A 105 23.58 31.84 15.08
CA PRO A 105 24.84 32.55 15.19
C PRO A 105 25.71 32.28 13.96
N LYS A 106 26.00 33.39 13.26
CA LYS A 106 27.03 33.60 12.25
C LYS A 106 28.39 33.69 12.95
N ILE A 107 29.41 32.90 12.58
CA ILE A 107 30.85 33.18 12.84
C ILE A 107 31.73 32.37 11.85
N GLU A 108 32.40 33.14 10.99
CA GLU A 108 33.81 33.06 10.54
C GLU A 108 34.35 31.85 9.74
N GLU A 109 34.21 32.01 8.42
CA GLU A 109 35.26 31.97 7.39
C GLU A 109 36.68 31.55 7.84
N LYS A 110 37.02 30.28 7.62
CA LYS A 110 38.40 29.82 7.48
C LYS A 110 38.50 28.56 6.62
N THR A 111 39.02 28.75 5.42
CA THR A 111 39.69 27.75 4.57
C THR A 111 38.81 26.65 3.96
N GLU A 112 38.44 26.91 2.71
CA GLU A 112 38.04 25.99 1.64
C GLU A 112 38.62 24.56 1.77
N LYS A 113 37.87 23.68 2.44
CA LYS A 113 37.61 22.30 2.02
C LYS A 113 36.18 22.00 2.44
N GLU A 114 35.26 22.49 1.63
CA GLU A 114 33.82 22.33 1.81
C GLU A 114 33.45 20.84 1.62
N TYR A 115 33.61 20.08 2.71
CA TYR A 115 32.93 18.81 2.95
C TYR A 115 31.44 19.12 3.17
N GLN A 116 30.71 19.40 2.09
CA GLN A 116 29.25 19.44 2.10
C GLN A 116 28.72 18.01 2.24
N GLU A 117 28.60 17.62 3.50
CA GLU A 117 27.43 16.98 4.10
C GLU A 117 26.81 15.80 3.34
N ASP A 118 27.21 14.62 3.78
CA ASP A 118 26.83 13.28 3.37
C ASP A 118 25.33 12.95 3.56
N LYS A 119 24.43 13.64 2.83
CA LYS A 119 23.01 13.25 2.71
C LYS A 119 22.71 12.42 1.47
N ASN A 120 23.71 12.19 0.62
CA ASN A 120 23.54 11.52 -0.66
C ASN A 120 24.24 10.16 -0.75
N SER A 121 24.76 9.59 0.35
CA SER A 121 25.43 8.28 0.32
C SER A 121 24.48 7.13 -0.07
N PHE A 122 23.16 7.35 -0.01
CA PHE A 122 22.18 6.36 -0.47
C PHE A 122 22.07 6.30 -2.00
N TRP A 123 22.22 7.43 -2.69
CA TRP A 123 22.06 7.51 -4.15
C TRP A 123 23.04 6.61 -4.94
N PRO A 124 24.36 6.57 -4.64
CA PRO A 124 25.26 5.67 -5.33
C PRO A 124 24.96 4.20 -5.03
N ILE A 125 24.53 3.86 -3.81
CA ILE A 125 24.14 2.48 -3.44
C ILE A 125 22.87 2.06 -4.21
N LEU A 126 21.89 2.96 -4.31
CA LEU A 126 20.66 2.71 -5.07
C LEU A 126 20.95 2.58 -6.57
N LEU A 127 21.76 3.46 -7.15
CA LEU A 127 22.19 3.37 -8.55
C LEU A 127 22.95 2.07 -8.82
N LEU A 128 23.86 1.69 -7.92
CA LEU A 128 24.61 0.44 -8.04
C LEU A 128 23.68 -0.77 -7.95
N SER A 129 22.68 -0.73 -7.07
CA SER A 129 21.67 -1.80 -6.97
C SER A 129 20.83 -1.91 -8.24
N ILE A 130 20.36 -0.78 -8.80
CA ILE A 130 19.61 -0.76 -10.06
C ILE A 130 20.48 -1.30 -11.21
N ALA A 131 21.73 -0.83 -11.32
CA ALA A 131 22.66 -1.29 -12.34
C ALA A 131 22.94 -2.79 -12.22
N ALA A 132 23.15 -3.31 -11.00
CA ALA A 132 23.36 -4.73 -10.76
C ALA A 132 22.13 -5.56 -11.18
N ASN A 133 20.92 -5.11 -10.84
CA ASN A 133 19.68 -5.79 -11.24
C ASN A 133 19.50 -5.79 -12.76
N LEU A 134 19.68 -4.64 -13.43
CA LEU A 134 19.59 -4.54 -14.89
C LEU A 134 20.66 -5.38 -15.58
N PHE A 135 21.87 -5.42 -15.03
CA PHE A 135 22.96 -6.23 -15.54
C PHE A 135 22.65 -7.73 -15.45
N ILE A 136 22.09 -8.19 -14.32
CA ILE A 136 21.63 -9.57 -14.16
C ILE A 136 20.54 -9.89 -15.18
N VAL A 137 19.53 -9.02 -15.35
CA VAL A 137 18.46 -9.20 -16.34
C VAL A 137 19.04 -9.25 -17.76
N GLY A 138 20.01 -8.38 -18.07
CA GLY A 138 20.70 -8.37 -19.37
C GLY A 138 21.51 -9.63 -19.62
N ILE A 139 22.20 -10.16 -18.61
CA ILE A 139 22.91 -11.45 -18.70
C ILE A 139 21.91 -12.59 -18.89
N LEU A 140 20.79 -12.59 -18.16
CA LEU A 140 19.73 -13.58 -18.33
C LEU A 140 19.16 -13.53 -19.75
N GLN A 141 18.91 -12.33 -20.29
CA GLN A 141 18.50 -12.14 -21.67
C GLN A 141 19.56 -12.64 -22.65
N LEU A 142 20.83 -12.36 -22.43
CA LEU A 142 21.90 -12.77 -23.32
C LEU A 142 22.11 -14.30 -23.33
N LEU A 143 21.97 -14.96 -22.18
CA LEU A 143 22.19 -16.40 -22.06
C LEU A 143 20.95 -17.26 -22.35
N PHE A 144 19.74 -16.72 -22.10
CA PHE A 144 18.48 -17.45 -22.23
C PHE A 144 17.54 -16.88 -23.32
N SER A 145 18.04 -16.00 -24.18
CA SER A 145 17.31 -15.59 -25.38
C SER A 145 17.44 -16.67 -26.43
N ASP A 146 16.33 -17.32 -26.73
CA ASP A 146 16.19 -18.19 -27.90
C ASP A 146 15.19 -17.55 -28.85
N GLU A 147 15.58 -17.36 -30.12
CA GLU A 147 14.78 -16.67 -31.15
C GLU A 147 14.25 -15.26 -30.75
N GLY A 148 14.95 -14.56 -29.85
CA GLY A 148 14.55 -13.23 -29.37
C GLY A 148 13.49 -13.25 -28.27
N TYR A 149 13.13 -14.43 -27.76
CA TYR A 149 12.26 -14.59 -26.60
C TYR A 149 13.06 -15.14 -25.41
N LEU A 150 12.79 -14.60 -24.23
CA LEU A 150 13.36 -15.09 -22.99
C LEU A 150 12.65 -16.38 -22.55
N ARG A 151 13.23 -17.55 -22.84
CA ARG A 151 12.73 -18.83 -22.32
C ARG A 151 13.57 -19.26 -21.12
N LEU A 152 13.09 -18.92 -19.91
CA LEU A 152 13.62 -19.52 -18.68
C LEU A 152 13.09 -20.95 -18.55
N GLU A 153 13.77 -21.89 -19.20
CA GLU A 153 13.61 -23.31 -18.89
C GLU A 153 14.57 -23.65 -17.74
N TRP A 154 14.08 -23.45 -16.51
CA TRP A 154 14.83 -23.88 -15.33
C TRP A 154 14.67 -25.38 -15.13
N ASN A 155 15.73 -26.12 -15.43
CA ASN A 155 15.77 -27.54 -15.14
C ASN A 155 15.87 -27.74 -13.62
N SER A 156 14.76 -28.16 -13.03
CA SER A 156 14.59 -28.44 -11.60
C SER A 156 15.68 -29.34 -11.02
N HIS A 157 16.32 -30.19 -11.84
CA HIS A 157 17.35 -31.11 -11.39
C HIS A 157 18.59 -30.39 -10.81
N TYR A 158 18.83 -29.13 -11.17
CA TYR A 158 20.00 -28.36 -10.71
C TYR A 158 19.76 -27.48 -9.48
N TRP A 159 18.63 -27.66 -8.78
CA TRP A 159 18.29 -26.86 -7.59
C TRP A 159 19.41 -26.83 -6.54
N PHE A 160 20.12 -27.95 -6.36
CA PHE A 160 21.18 -28.10 -5.38
C PHE A 160 22.43 -27.25 -5.69
N PHE A 161 22.74 -27.02 -6.96
CA PHE A 161 23.86 -26.15 -7.35
C PHE A 161 23.56 -24.70 -6.97
N TYR A 162 22.32 -24.24 -7.10
CA TYR A 162 21.93 -22.90 -6.67
C TYR A 162 22.05 -22.75 -5.15
N CYS A 163 21.60 -23.75 -4.38
CA CYS A 163 21.82 -23.77 -2.93
C CYS A 163 23.30 -23.76 -2.57
N LEU A 164 24.12 -24.57 -3.24
CA LEU A 164 25.55 -24.68 -2.96
C LEU A 164 26.32 -23.40 -3.33
N ALA A 165 25.93 -22.72 -4.42
CA ALA A 165 26.48 -21.43 -4.81
C ALA A 165 26.06 -20.29 -3.85
N SER A 166 24.88 -20.39 -3.23
CA SER A 166 24.39 -19.38 -2.28
C SER A 166 25.11 -19.41 -0.93
N LEU A 167 25.53 -20.59 -0.46
CA LEU A 167 26.22 -20.77 0.82
C LEU A 167 27.50 -19.93 0.99
N PRO A 168 28.46 -19.88 0.04
CA PRO A 168 29.66 -19.06 0.19
C PRO A 168 29.33 -17.56 0.19
N LEU A 169 28.38 -17.10 -0.63
CA LEU A 169 27.93 -15.69 -0.60
C LEU A 169 27.33 -15.33 0.76
N PHE A 170 26.48 -16.21 1.30
CA PHE A 170 25.84 -16.00 2.59
C PHE A 170 26.87 -15.99 3.73
N PHE A 171 27.84 -16.92 3.69
CA PHE A 171 28.91 -17.00 4.68
C PHE A 171 29.82 -15.76 4.67
N LEU A 172 30.20 -15.28 3.49
CA LEU A 172 30.99 -14.06 3.34
C LEU A 172 30.23 -12.82 3.84
N GLY A 173 28.93 -12.72 3.52
CA GLY A 173 28.05 -11.66 4.02
C GLY A 173 27.95 -11.66 5.54
N TYR A 174 27.67 -12.83 6.13
CA TYR A 174 27.55 -13.00 7.58
C TYR A 174 28.85 -12.64 8.32
N LYS A 175 29.99 -13.10 7.80
CA LYS A 175 31.31 -12.79 8.38
C LYS A 175 31.59 -11.28 8.39
N LYS A 176 31.24 -10.57 7.30
CA LYS A 176 31.49 -9.13 7.18
C LYS A 176 30.62 -8.31 8.15
N VAL A 177 29.36 -8.70 8.35
CA VAL A 177 28.46 -8.06 9.33
C VAL A 177 28.96 -8.26 10.76
N HIS A 178 29.42 -9.46 11.08
CA HIS A 178 29.86 -9.78 12.45
C HIS A 178 31.23 -9.18 12.81
N HIS A 179 32.04 -8.83 11.81
CA HIS A 179 33.34 -8.17 11.99
C HIS A 179 33.24 -6.63 12.06
N PHE A 180 32.04 -6.07 11.85
CA PHE A 180 31.79 -4.62 11.89
C PHE A 180 31.31 -4.13 13.27
N LYS A 181 31.45 -4.96 14.30
CA LYS A 181 31.07 -4.68 15.68
C LYS A 181 32.32 -4.42 16.51
#